data_AF-X0UFG8-F1
#
_entry.id   AF-X0UFG8-F1
#
_cell.length_a   1.000
_cell.length_b   1.000
_cell.length_c   1.000
_cell.angle_alpha   90.00
_cell.angle_beta   90.00
_cell.angle_gamma   90.00
#
_symmetry.space_group_name_H-M   'P 1'
#
loop_
_entity.id
_entity.type
_entity.pdbx_description
1 polymer ?
#
loop_
_entity_poly.entity_id
_entity_poly.type
_entity_poly.pdbx_seq_one_letter_code
_entity_poly.pdbx_strand_id
1 'polypeptide(L)'
;DQLSEVSLYLAEEEKWDFFMTVFMGTDRIQHFFWKHIDENHPDYALNEYTERTKDYYKKLDQILRGFLDVAGEDTLTILLSDHGFCPIVKEVVLNNYLQEFGFLKTRNGKVDLEKSKAVSYGYGDIWLNIKGREPNGIIDAQGEYEESREEIINDLENLKIDRTYPIKQVKKREQIYWGPYVGGAPDLVVFFNSGWQAARRPEIEGHRKPSKRYVNDTPRWSGGHDGTHDPTDVPGILGFFGPNIVDRGEPLRAHLCDLAPTILNIMRLPLPVNMDGKILP
;
A
#
# COMPACT_ATOMS: atom_id res chain seq x y z
N ASP A 1 0.53 -24.04 -13.94
CA ASP A 1 0.78 -23.07 -12.84
C ASP A 1 0.34 -23.77 -11.58
N GLN A 2 1.27 -24.17 -10.69
CA GLN A 2 0.96 -25.18 -9.67
C GLN A 2 -0.14 -24.73 -8.69
N LEU A 3 -0.17 -23.45 -8.31
CA LEU A 3 -1.24 -22.92 -7.47
C LEU A 3 -2.59 -23.02 -8.19
N SER A 4 -2.64 -22.62 -9.46
CA SER A 4 -3.86 -22.68 -10.25
C SER A 4 -4.36 -24.12 -10.42
N GLU A 5 -3.45 -25.07 -10.70
CA GLU A 5 -3.77 -26.49 -10.88
C GLU A 5 -4.36 -27.10 -9.60
N VAL A 6 -3.72 -26.85 -8.45
CA VAL A 6 -4.22 -27.35 -7.15
C VAL A 6 -5.54 -26.69 -6.78
N SER A 7 -5.66 -25.37 -6.94
CA SER A 7 -6.89 -24.65 -6.62
C SER A 7 -8.06 -25.09 -7.50
N LEU A 8 -7.86 -25.32 -8.81
CA LEU A 8 -8.90 -25.82 -9.70
C LEU A 8 -9.31 -27.26 -9.32
N TYR A 9 -8.33 -28.14 -9.09
CA TYR A 9 -8.61 -29.51 -8.64
C TYR A 9 -9.47 -29.51 -7.36
N LEU A 10 -9.12 -28.68 -6.37
CA LEU A 10 -9.90 -28.57 -5.13
C LEU A 10 -11.28 -27.96 -5.36
N ALA A 11 -11.42 -27.01 -6.29
CA ALA A 11 -12.71 -26.43 -6.63
C ALA A 11 -13.63 -27.43 -7.34
N GLU A 12 -13.08 -28.37 -8.11
CA GLU A 12 -13.82 -29.41 -8.84
C GLU A 12 -14.24 -30.60 -7.96
N GLU A 13 -13.33 -31.10 -7.12
CA GLU A 13 -13.51 -32.39 -6.44
C GLU A 13 -14.30 -32.29 -5.12
N GLU A 14 -14.32 -31.11 -4.50
CA GLU A 14 -14.94 -30.89 -3.20
C GLU A 14 -16.22 -30.05 -3.31
N LYS A 15 -17.09 -30.15 -2.31
CA LYS A 15 -18.30 -29.34 -2.22
C LYS A 15 -18.07 -28.15 -1.30
N TRP A 16 -18.11 -26.95 -1.86
CA TRP A 16 -17.85 -25.71 -1.14
C TRP A 16 -19.10 -24.85 -0.99
N ASP A 17 -19.32 -24.31 0.21
CA ASP A 17 -20.22 -23.17 0.43
C ASP A 17 -19.51 -21.83 0.18
N PHE A 18 -18.18 -21.82 0.28
CA PHE A 18 -17.31 -20.67 -0.01
C PHE A 18 -15.92 -21.17 -0.42
N PHE A 19 -15.42 -20.63 -1.53
CA PHE A 19 -14.07 -20.92 -2.04
C PHE A 19 -13.36 -19.63 -2.42
N MET A 20 -12.08 -19.50 -2.07
CA MET A 20 -11.26 -18.33 -2.40
C MET A 20 -9.84 -18.78 -2.76
N THR A 21 -9.30 -18.21 -3.84
CA THR A 21 -7.92 -18.38 -4.26
C THR A 21 -7.31 -17.02 -4.58
N VAL A 22 -6.02 -16.84 -4.31
CA VAL A 22 -5.32 -15.55 -4.47
C VAL A 22 -4.10 -15.73 -5.38
N PHE A 23 -4.02 -14.95 -6.45
CA PHE A 23 -2.91 -15.03 -7.41
C PHE A 23 -1.92 -13.88 -7.20
N MET A 24 -0.81 -14.16 -6.50
CA MET A 24 0.22 -13.15 -6.18
C MET A 24 1.16 -12.78 -7.34
N GLY A 25 1.05 -13.43 -8.50
CA GLY A 25 2.02 -13.19 -9.58
C GLY A 25 1.87 -11.81 -10.22
N THR A 26 0.66 -11.25 -10.27
CA THR A 26 0.41 -9.88 -10.75
C THR A 26 1.11 -8.83 -9.89
N ASP A 27 1.05 -8.97 -8.57
CA ASP A 27 1.76 -8.11 -7.61
C ASP A 27 3.27 -8.07 -7.89
N ARG A 28 3.91 -9.24 -7.93
CA ARG A 28 5.36 -9.34 -8.17
C ARG A 28 5.74 -8.77 -9.54
N ILE A 29 4.96 -9.09 -10.57
CA ILE A 29 5.24 -8.60 -11.92
C ILE A 29 5.12 -7.08 -11.96
N GLN A 30 4.07 -6.50 -11.39
CA GLN A 30 3.91 -5.05 -11.36
C GLN A 30 5.03 -4.36 -10.58
N HIS A 31 5.46 -4.89 -9.43
CA HIS A 31 6.60 -4.31 -8.71
C HIS A 31 7.87 -4.19 -9.56
N PHE A 32 8.26 -5.22 -10.31
CA PHE A 32 9.53 -5.22 -11.05
C PHE A 32 9.40 -4.65 -12.47
N PHE A 33 8.26 -4.84 -13.12
CA PHE A 33 8.08 -4.60 -14.55
C PHE A 33 7.11 -3.47 -14.89
N TRP A 34 6.59 -2.71 -13.93
CA TRP A 34 5.72 -1.54 -14.20
C TRP A 34 6.31 -0.58 -15.23
N LYS A 35 7.59 -0.25 -15.12
CA LYS A 35 8.28 0.61 -16.10
C LYS A 35 8.31 0.07 -17.52
N HIS A 36 8.00 -1.20 -17.73
CA HIS A 36 7.94 -1.83 -19.05
C HIS A 36 6.52 -1.90 -19.62
N ILE A 37 5.51 -1.50 -18.83
CA ILE A 37 4.10 -1.51 -19.23
C ILE A 37 3.48 -0.10 -19.24
N ASP A 38 3.92 0.80 -18.38
CA ASP A 38 3.41 2.18 -18.33
C ASP A 38 4.23 3.09 -19.23
N GLU A 39 3.66 3.51 -20.35
CA GLU A 39 4.28 4.42 -21.33
C GLU A 39 4.64 5.79 -20.73
N ASN A 40 4.01 6.17 -19.61
CA ASN A 40 4.31 7.42 -18.92
C ASN A 40 5.47 7.31 -17.92
N HIS A 41 5.96 6.09 -17.65
CA HIS A 41 7.10 5.90 -16.77
C HIS A 41 8.36 6.47 -17.44
N PRO A 42 9.19 7.29 -16.75
CA PRO A 42 10.37 7.93 -17.36
C PRO A 42 11.39 6.95 -17.96
N ASP A 43 11.53 5.77 -17.34
CA ASP A 43 12.39 4.68 -17.84
C ASP A 43 11.68 3.71 -18.81
N TYR A 44 10.52 4.09 -19.36
CA TYR A 44 9.79 3.22 -20.29
C TYR A 44 10.59 2.97 -21.56
N ALA A 45 10.67 1.69 -21.91
CA ALA A 45 11.26 1.23 -23.16
C ALA A 45 10.60 -0.09 -23.57
N LEU A 46 10.08 -0.13 -24.80
CA LEU A 46 9.52 -1.33 -25.39
C LEU A 46 10.61 -2.42 -25.47
N ASN A 47 10.35 -3.58 -24.87
CA ASN A 47 11.27 -4.71 -24.88
C ASN A 47 10.53 -6.02 -24.63
N GLU A 48 11.26 -7.13 -24.50
CA GLU A 48 10.67 -8.47 -24.29
C GLU A 48 9.79 -8.56 -23.03
N TYR A 49 10.06 -7.76 -21.99
CA TYR A 49 9.29 -7.76 -20.75
C TYR A 49 7.93 -7.08 -20.89
N THR A 50 7.75 -6.16 -21.84
CA THR A 50 6.44 -5.58 -22.17
C THR A 50 5.48 -6.68 -22.62
N GLU A 51 5.89 -7.48 -23.61
CA GLU A 51 5.07 -8.59 -24.10
C GLU A 51 4.94 -9.71 -23.07
N ARG A 52 6.01 -10.08 -22.35
CA ARG A 52 5.92 -11.12 -21.31
C ARG A 52 4.97 -10.76 -20.18
N THR A 53 4.92 -9.49 -19.78
CA THR A 53 3.97 -9.03 -18.77
C THR A 53 2.54 -9.19 -19.29
N LYS A 54 2.28 -8.74 -20.52
CA LYS A 54 0.97 -8.90 -21.17
C LYS A 54 0.57 -10.36 -21.32
N ASP A 55 1.49 -11.24 -21.70
CA ASP A 55 1.25 -12.67 -21.83
C ASP A 55 0.93 -13.32 -20.48
N TYR A 56 1.50 -12.83 -19.37
CA TYR A 56 1.10 -13.27 -18.05
C TYR A 56 -0.36 -12.93 -17.73
N TYR A 57 -0.83 -11.72 -18.07
CA TYR A 57 -2.24 -11.35 -17.90
C TYR A 57 -3.16 -12.20 -18.77
N LYS A 58 -2.78 -12.52 -20.02
CA LYS A 58 -3.54 -13.46 -20.88
C LYS A 58 -3.59 -14.87 -20.26
N LYS A 59 -2.48 -15.34 -19.68
CA LYS A 59 -2.44 -16.62 -18.95
C LYS A 59 -3.38 -16.59 -17.74
N LEU A 60 -3.40 -15.49 -16.99
CA LEU A 60 -4.30 -15.33 -15.85
C LEU A 60 -5.77 -15.34 -16.29
N ASP A 61 -6.11 -14.64 -17.37
CA ASP A 61 -7.44 -14.67 -17.99
C ASP A 61 -7.88 -16.12 -18.33
N GLN A 62 -7.00 -16.92 -18.92
CA GLN A 62 -7.26 -18.34 -19.19
C GLN A 62 -7.46 -19.17 -17.92
N ILE A 63 -6.69 -18.88 -16.86
CA ILE A 63 -6.86 -19.53 -15.56
C ILE A 63 -8.22 -19.18 -14.95
N LEU A 64 -8.58 -17.89 -14.96
CA LEU A 64 -9.86 -17.39 -14.44
C LEU A 64 -11.04 -18.04 -15.17
N ARG A 65 -10.93 -18.25 -16.48
CA ARG A 65 -11.94 -18.99 -17.25
C ARG A 65 -12.20 -20.39 -16.67
N GLY A 66 -11.16 -21.13 -16.29
CA GLY A 66 -11.32 -22.43 -15.64
C GLY A 66 -12.13 -22.35 -14.34
N PHE A 67 -11.87 -21.35 -13.50
CA PHE A 67 -12.65 -21.16 -12.28
C PHE A 67 -14.10 -20.79 -12.55
N LEU A 68 -14.37 -19.97 -13.58
CA LEU A 68 -15.72 -19.63 -13.99
C LEU A 68 -16.49 -20.85 -14.52
N ASP A 69 -15.82 -21.72 -15.29
CA ASP A 69 -16.41 -22.95 -15.81
C ASP A 69 -16.78 -23.92 -14.66
N VAL A 70 -15.93 -24.03 -13.62
CA VAL A 70 -16.19 -24.85 -12.43
C VAL A 70 -17.28 -24.26 -11.55
N ALA A 71 -17.29 -22.93 -11.36
CA ALA A 71 -18.30 -22.25 -10.56
C ALA A 71 -19.70 -22.38 -11.19
N GLY A 72 -19.80 -22.31 -12.51
CA GLY A 72 -21.06 -22.39 -13.24
C GLY A 72 -21.96 -21.16 -13.04
N GLU A 73 -23.15 -21.20 -13.65
CA GLU A 73 -24.08 -20.05 -13.68
C GLU A 73 -24.84 -19.84 -12.37
N ASP A 74 -24.94 -20.88 -11.53
CA ASP A 74 -25.68 -20.85 -10.26
C ASP A 74 -24.82 -20.39 -9.07
N THR A 75 -23.54 -20.07 -9.30
CA THR A 75 -22.60 -19.64 -8.26
C THR A 75 -22.27 -18.15 -8.40
N LEU A 76 -22.31 -17.42 -7.29
CA LEU A 76 -21.78 -16.06 -7.26
C LEU A 76 -20.25 -16.09 -7.22
N THR A 77 -19.63 -15.53 -8.24
CA THR A 77 -18.18 -15.32 -8.35
C THR A 77 -17.85 -13.85 -8.15
N ILE A 78 -16.82 -13.58 -7.33
CA ILE A 78 -16.29 -12.23 -7.09
C ILE A 78 -14.84 -12.21 -7.56
N LEU A 79 -14.54 -11.32 -8.51
CA LEU A 79 -13.17 -10.97 -8.87
C LEU A 79 -12.80 -9.69 -8.12
N LEU A 80 -11.77 -9.74 -7.29
CA LEU A 80 -11.32 -8.59 -6.52
C LEU A 80 -9.79 -8.50 -6.50
N SER A 81 -9.27 -7.28 -6.44
CA SER A 81 -7.91 -7.03 -6.02
C SER A 81 -7.88 -6.39 -4.63
N ASP A 82 -6.88 -6.73 -3.84
CA ASP A 82 -6.60 -6.13 -2.54
C ASP A 82 -6.05 -4.70 -2.67
N HIS A 83 -5.40 -4.38 -3.79
CA HIS A 83 -4.97 -3.04 -4.16
C HIS A 83 -4.81 -2.88 -5.68
N GLY A 84 -4.61 -1.63 -6.12
CA GLY A 84 -4.06 -1.30 -7.44
C GLY A 84 -2.55 -1.07 -7.37
N PHE A 85 -2.01 -0.32 -8.34
CA PHE A 85 -0.61 0.06 -8.43
C PHE A 85 -0.46 1.45 -9.08
N CYS A 86 0.63 2.14 -8.74
CA CYS A 86 1.09 3.36 -9.39
C CYS A 86 2.59 3.26 -9.72
N PRO A 87 3.12 4.10 -10.63
CA PRO A 87 4.55 4.13 -10.92
C PRO A 87 5.38 4.55 -9.71
N ILE A 88 6.60 4.00 -9.61
CA ILE A 88 7.63 4.38 -8.66
C ILE A 88 8.90 4.73 -9.42
N VAL A 89 9.27 6.01 -9.34
CA VAL A 89 10.44 6.58 -10.02
C VAL A 89 11.55 6.87 -9.01
N LYS A 90 11.19 7.40 -7.84
CA LYS A 90 12.13 7.82 -6.80
C LYS A 90 11.62 7.46 -5.40
N GLU A 91 12.55 7.21 -4.49
CA GLU A 91 12.23 7.00 -3.07
C GLU A 91 12.82 8.10 -2.21
N VAL A 92 12.05 8.59 -1.23
CA VAL A 92 12.47 9.59 -0.26
C VAL A 92 13.03 8.91 0.99
N VAL A 93 14.24 9.28 1.40
CA VAL A 93 14.86 8.79 2.64
C VAL A 93 14.43 9.69 3.80
N LEU A 94 13.24 9.42 4.37
CA LEU A 94 12.61 10.27 5.40
C LEU A 94 13.52 10.58 6.59
N ASN A 95 14.28 9.60 7.11
CA ASN A 95 15.18 9.83 8.24
C ASN A 95 16.28 10.86 7.97
N ASN A 96 16.69 11.05 6.72
CA ASN A 96 17.67 12.07 6.37
C ASN A 96 17.05 13.47 6.38
N TYR A 97 15.78 13.60 5.98
CA TYR A 97 15.02 14.85 6.11
C TYR A 97 14.67 15.15 7.56
N LEU A 98 14.21 14.17 8.34
CA LEU A 98 13.99 14.31 9.78
C LEU A 98 15.28 14.76 10.50
N GLN A 99 16.44 14.29 10.05
CA GLN A 99 17.72 14.75 10.58
C GLN A 99 18.01 16.22 10.22
N GLU A 100 17.76 16.61 8.97
CA GLU A 100 17.97 17.97 8.48
C GLU A 100 17.05 18.98 9.18
N PHE A 101 15.79 18.63 9.38
CA PHE A 101 14.81 19.43 10.12
C PHE A 101 15.06 19.41 11.65
N GLY A 102 16.01 18.60 12.12
CA GLY A 102 16.47 18.59 13.51
C GLY A 102 15.75 17.61 14.43
N PHE A 103 14.77 16.85 13.94
CA PHE A 103 14.02 15.85 14.70
C PHE A 103 14.79 14.55 14.94
N LEU A 104 15.76 14.23 14.10
CA LEU A 104 16.55 13.00 14.22
C LEU A 104 18.02 13.32 14.47
N LYS A 105 18.65 12.55 15.37
CA LYS A 105 20.10 12.62 15.64
C LYS A 105 20.76 11.29 15.33
N THR A 106 22.07 11.33 15.07
CA THR A 106 22.86 10.13 14.76
C THR A 106 24.07 10.00 15.66
N ARG A 107 24.45 8.75 15.91
CA ARG A 107 25.65 8.35 16.64
C ARG A 107 26.30 7.19 15.90
N ASN A 108 27.56 7.33 15.50
CA ASN A 108 28.32 6.32 14.74
C ASN A 108 27.61 5.85 13.45
N GLY A 109 27.00 6.78 12.72
CA GLY A 109 26.32 6.47 11.44
C GLY A 109 24.97 5.78 11.58
N LYS A 110 24.42 5.64 12.79
CA LYS A 110 23.09 5.07 13.06
C LYS A 110 22.20 6.08 13.78
N VAL A 111 20.89 5.85 13.74
CA VAL A 111 19.91 6.64 14.50
C VAL A 111 20.23 6.57 15.99
N ASP A 112 20.34 7.72 16.65
CA ASP A 112 20.50 7.84 18.10
C ASP A 112 19.12 8.06 18.73
N LEU A 113 18.45 6.97 19.10
CA LEU A 113 17.09 7.01 19.66
C LEU A 113 17.03 7.78 20.98
N GLU A 114 18.12 7.86 21.75
CA GLU A 114 18.16 8.62 23.02
C GLU A 114 18.11 10.14 22.79
N LYS A 115 18.39 10.60 21.57
CA LYS A 115 18.46 12.02 21.21
C LYS A 115 17.54 12.41 20.06
N SER A 116 16.83 11.45 19.48
CA SER A 116 15.92 11.69 18.36
C SER A 116 14.50 11.88 18.88
N LYS A 117 13.87 12.96 18.41
CA LYS A 117 12.46 13.27 18.62
C LYS A 117 11.56 12.41 17.74
N ALA A 118 11.98 12.12 16.50
CA ALA A 118 11.20 11.30 15.58
C ALA A 118 12.07 10.37 14.73
N VAL A 119 11.49 9.25 14.29
CA VAL A 119 12.12 8.25 13.42
C VAL A 119 11.09 7.61 12.49
N SER A 120 11.51 7.30 11.27
CA SER A 120 10.80 6.43 10.32
C SER A 120 11.48 5.07 10.26
N TYR A 121 10.70 3.99 10.27
CA TYR A 121 11.16 2.61 10.06
C TYR A 121 10.90 2.11 8.63
N GLY A 122 10.19 2.89 7.81
CA GLY A 122 10.02 2.71 6.37
C GLY A 122 8.57 2.91 5.96
N TYR A 123 8.26 2.79 4.66
CA TYR A 123 6.86 2.85 4.20
C TYR A 123 6.10 4.10 4.67
N GLY A 124 6.81 5.23 4.75
CA GLY A 124 6.26 6.54 5.11
C GLY A 124 5.72 6.68 6.54
N ASP A 125 6.04 5.76 7.43
CA ASP A 125 5.72 5.88 8.84
C ASP A 125 6.62 6.91 9.55
N ILE A 126 6.08 7.63 10.54
CA ILE A 126 6.88 8.45 11.45
C ILE A 126 6.38 8.22 12.87
N TRP A 127 7.32 7.90 13.75
CA TRP A 127 7.12 7.64 15.17
C TRP A 127 7.83 8.72 15.97
N LEU A 128 7.10 9.35 16.88
CA LEU A 128 7.62 10.31 17.84
C LEU A 128 8.10 9.58 19.10
N ASN A 129 9.19 10.04 19.70
CA ASN A 129 9.81 9.39 20.85
C ASN A 129 9.25 9.98 22.15
N ILE A 130 8.04 9.56 22.53
CA ILE A 130 7.24 10.09 23.64
C ILE A 130 7.66 9.44 24.98
N LYS A 131 7.82 10.26 26.02
CA LYS A 131 8.09 9.79 27.38
C LYS A 131 7.01 8.81 27.85
N GLY A 132 7.44 7.65 28.34
CA GLY A 132 6.56 6.62 28.91
C GLY A 132 5.93 5.68 27.89
N ARG A 133 6.00 5.97 26.58
CA ARG A 133 5.61 5.04 25.50
C ARG A 133 6.85 4.36 24.93
N GLU A 134 7.89 5.13 24.63
CA GLU A 134 9.18 4.61 24.17
C GLU A 134 10.16 4.42 25.34
N PRO A 135 11.04 3.40 25.31
CA PRO A 135 11.99 3.14 26.40
C PRO A 135 12.88 4.32 26.78
N ASN A 136 13.26 5.15 25.81
CA ASN A 136 14.08 6.35 25.98
C ASN A 136 13.35 7.59 25.44
N GLY A 137 12.03 7.67 25.65
CA GLY A 137 11.21 8.81 25.24
C GLY A 137 11.76 10.13 25.74
N ILE A 138 11.79 11.15 24.87
CA ILE A 138 12.30 12.49 25.19
C ILE A 138 11.25 13.59 24.99
N ILE A 139 10.17 13.32 24.26
CA ILE A 139 9.08 14.25 24.01
C ILE A 139 8.04 14.15 25.14
N ASP A 140 7.68 15.29 25.73
CA ASP A 140 6.54 15.36 26.63
C ASP A 140 5.21 15.18 25.87
N ALA A 141 4.37 14.27 26.35
CA ALA A 141 3.05 14.02 25.74
C ALA A 141 2.13 15.25 25.78
N GLN A 142 2.40 16.20 26.68
CA GLN A 142 1.66 17.45 26.82
C GLN A 142 2.37 18.56 26.02
N GLY A 143 1.73 19.06 24.98
CA GLY A 143 2.24 20.18 24.17
C GLY A 143 3.29 19.75 23.14
N GLU A 144 4.48 19.33 23.59
CA GLU A 144 5.62 19.04 22.69
C GLU A 144 5.31 17.99 21.63
N TYR A 145 4.44 17.02 21.95
CA TYR A 145 3.96 16.02 21.01
C TYR A 145 3.21 16.64 19.83
N GLU A 146 2.21 17.49 20.09
CA GLU A 146 1.43 18.14 19.03
C GLU A 146 2.29 19.12 18.24
N GLU A 147 3.10 19.93 18.93
CA GLU A 147 4.01 20.88 18.28
C GLU A 147 4.96 20.17 17.33
N SER A 148 5.59 19.07 17.78
CA SER A 148 6.49 18.28 16.93
C SER A 148 5.76 17.65 15.75
N ARG A 149 4.49 17.22 15.91
CA ARG A 149 3.71 16.68 14.79
C ARG A 149 3.41 17.76 13.74
N GLU A 150 2.97 18.94 14.17
CA GLU A 150 2.66 20.05 13.27
C GLU A 150 3.90 20.57 12.53
N GLU A 151 5.04 20.69 13.23
CA GLU A 151 6.29 21.10 12.58
C GLU A 151 6.72 20.08 11.51
N ILE A 152 6.70 18.78 11.82
CA ILE A 152 7.05 17.72 10.87
C ILE A 152 6.09 17.71 9.66
N ILE A 153 4.79 17.86 9.89
CA ILE A 153 3.79 17.96 8.81
C ILE A 153 4.14 19.14 7.89
N ASN A 154 4.34 20.33 8.46
CA ASN A 154 4.61 21.53 7.67
C ASN A 154 5.94 21.45 6.90
N ASP A 155 7.01 20.93 7.50
CA ASP A 155 8.30 20.77 6.84
C ASP A 155 8.24 19.77 5.68
N LEU A 156 7.54 18.65 5.88
CA LEU A 156 7.40 17.60 4.87
C LEU A 156 6.46 17.99 3.74
N GLU A 157 5.31 18.60 4.01
CA GLU A 157 4.37 19.04 2.97
C GLU A 157 4.95 20.17 2.10
N ASN A 158 5.87 20.97 2.64
CA ASN A 158 6.58 21.99 1.88
C ASN A 158 7.87 21.50 1.20
N LEU A 159 8.24 20.23 1.38
CA LEU A 159 9.47 19.66 0.81
C LEU A 159 9.43 19.69 -0.73
N LYS A 160 10.49 20.22 -1.33
CA LYS A 160 10.70 20.20 -2.78
C LYS A 160 11.95 19.43 -3.15
N ILE A 161 11.82 18.51 -4.10
CA ILE A 161 12.91 17.73 -4.68
C ILE A 161 12.89 17.95 -6.19
N ASP A 162 13.99 18.44 -6.77
CA ASP A 162 14.09 18.75 -8.21
C ASP A 162 12.92 19.61 -8.74
N ARG A 163 12.46 20.59 -7.94
CA ARG A 163 11.29 21.47 -8.20
C ARG A 163 9.93 20.77 -8.21
N THR A 164 9.85 19.52 -7.76
CA THR A 164 8.61 18.76 -7.61
C THR A 164 8.28 18.53 -6.13
N TYR A 165 7.00 18.31 -5.83
CA TYR A 165 6.52 17.98 -4.48
C TYR A 165 6.34 16.46 -4.38
N PRO A 166 7.23 15.73 -3.69
CA PRO A 166 7.11 14.28 -3.56
C PRO A 166 5.97 13.86 -2.62
N ILE A 167 5.64 14.71 -1.65
CA ILE A 167 4.65 14.43 -0.61
C ILE A 167 3.31 15.06 -1.01
N LYS A 168 2.26 14.25 -0.97
CA LYS A 168 0.87 14.65 -1.26
C LYS A 168 0.21 15.26 -0.02
N GLN A 169 0.39 14.62 1.13
CA GLN A 169 -0.12 15.05 2.43
C GLN A 169 0.58 14.24 3.54
N VAL A 170 0.64 14.79 4.75
CA VAL A 170 1.03 14.05 5.95
C VAL A 170 -0.15 14.00 6.90
N LYS A 171 -0.63 12.80 7.20
CA LYS A 171 -1.79 12.61 8.06
C LYS A 171 -1.38 12.09 9.42
N LYS A 172 -2.01 12.63 10.45
CA LYS A 172 -1.97 12.08 11.79
C LYS A 172 -2.77 10.78 11.86
N ARG A 173 -2.37 9.89 12.77
CA ARG A 173 -2.96 8.56 12.93
C ARG A 173 -4.50 8.54 13.05
N GLU A 174 -5.08 9.51 13.75
CA GLU A 174 -6.52 9.55 14.04
C GLU A 174 -7.35 10.02 12.82
N GLN A 175 -6.70 10.56 11.79
CA GLN A 175 -7.33 10.91 10.52
C GLN A 175 -7.46 9.68 9.60
N ILE A 176 -6.80 8.57 9.95
CA ILE A 176 -6.68 7.37 9.12
C ILE A 176 -7.27 6.16 9.82
N TYR A 177 -6.94 6.00 11.11
CA TYR A 177 -7.27 4.82 11.90
C TYR A 177 -8.18 5.20 13.07
N TRP A 178 -9.04 4.27 13.47
CA TRP A 178 -9.93 4.40 14.61
C TRP A 178 -9.98 3.12 15.44
N GLY A 179 -10.68 3.17 16.56
CA GLY A 179 -10.85 2.02 17.46
C GLY A 179 -9.78 1.88 18.54
N PRO A 180 -9.83 0.79 19.33
CA PRO A 180 -9.07 0.67 20.57
C PRO A 180 -7.55 0.56 20.37
N TYR A 181 -7.10 0.26 19.15
CA TYR A 181 -5.69 0.05 18.82
C TYR A 181 -5.04 1.24 18.09
N VAL A 182 -5.74 2.37 17.92
CA VAL A 182 -5.18 3.57 17.26
C VAL A 182 -3.88 4.05 17.93
N GLY A 183 -3.73 3.82 19.25
CA GLY A 183 -2.48 4.10 19.97
C GLY A 183 -1.26 3.30 19.50
N GLY A 184 -1.46 2.17 18.83
CA GLY A 184 -0.40 1.33 18.26
C GLY A 184 0.00 1.67 16.82
N ALA A 185 -0.66 2.64 16.17
CA ALA A 185 -0.27 3.11 14.83
C ALA A 185 0.96 4.06 14.88
N PRO A 186 1.60 4.35 13.74
CA PRO A 186 2.57 5.45 13.62
C PRO A 186 1.94 6.79 14.02
N ASP A 187 2.72 7.77 14.48
CA ASP A 187 2.19 9.10 14.84
C ASP A 187 1.72 9.91 13.64
N LEU A 188 2.49 9.80 12.56
CA LEU A 188 2.20 10.38 11.26
C LEU A 188 2.41 9.32 10.17
N VAL A 189 1.64 9.45 9.10
CA VAL A 189 1.75 8.65 7.88
C VAL A 189 1.89 9.63 6.70
N VAL A 190 3.01 9.52 5.99
CA VAL A 190 3.35 10.38 4.85
C VAL A 190 2.77 9.78 3.59
N PHE A 191 1.80 10.44 2.96
CA PHE A 191 1.28 10.02 1.65
C PHE A 191 2.09 10.67 0.52
N PHE A 192 2.52 9.86 -0.44
CA PHE A 192 3.36 10.32 -1.55
C PHE A 192 2.53 10.55 -2.83
N ASN A 193 2.97 11.51 -3.64
CA ASN A 193 2.46 11.67 -5.00
C ASN A 193 2.94 10.49 -5.88
N SER A 194 2.13 10.11 -6.87
CA SER A 194 2.50 9.08 -7.85
C SER A 194 3.90 9.32 -8.45
N GLY A 195 4.69 8.27 -8.56
CA GLY A 195 6.12 8.34 -8.90
C GLY A 195 7.06 8.42 -7.70
N TRP A 196 6.55 8.70 -6.50
CA TRP A 196 7.34 8.79 -5.27
C TRP A 196 6.84 7.80 -4.21
N GLN A 197 7.75 7.31 -3.37
CA GLN A 197 7.42 6.56 -2.15
C GLN A 197 8.50 6.78 -1.09
N ALA A 198 8.30 6.26 0.13
CA ALA A 198 9.37 6.21 1.12
C ALA A 198 10.39 5.11 0.79
N ALA A 199 11.66 5.36 1.11
CA ALA A 199 12.66 4.31 1.07
C ALA A 199 12.35 3.24 2.12
N ARG A 200 12.24 1.98 1.70
CA ARG A 200 11.97 0.83 2.61
C ARG A 200 13.09 0.52 3.58
N ARG A 201 14.30 0.97 3.26
CA ARG A 201 15.45 0.94 4.17
C ARG A 201 15.78 2.38 4.50
N PRO A 202 15.07 3.00 5.46
CA PRO A 202 15.28 4.42 5.80
C PRO A 202 16.54 4.61 6.65
N GLU A 203 17.52 3.71 6.55
CA GLU A 203 18.76 3.82 7.28
C GLU A 203 19.55 5.02 6.77
N ILE A 204 20.25 5.67 7.67
CA ILE A 204 21.02 6.87 7.34
C ILE A 204 22.32 6.41 6.70
N GLU A 205 22.32 6.31 5.38
CA GLU A 205 23.52 5.93 4.63
C GLU A 205 24.53 7.08 4.58
N GLY A 206 25.26 7.29 5.69
CA GLY A 206 26.33 8.28 5.82
C GLY A 206 27.50 8.09 4.84
N HIS A 207 27.54 6.97 4.11
CA HIS A 207 28.57 6.64 3.11
C HIS A 207 28.13 6.86 1.66
N ARG A 208 26.87 7.26 1.41
CA ARG A 208 26.45 7.64 0.05
C ARG A 208 27.05 8.99 -0.33
N LYS A 209 27.29 9.18 -1.63
CA LYS A 209 27.58 10.51 -2.19
C LYS A 209 26.49 11.49 -1.72
N PRO A 210 26.83 12.74 -1.37
CA PRO A 210 25.85 13.72 -0.87
C PRO A 210 24.59 13.84 -1.75
N SER A 211 24.73 13.68 -3.07
CA SER A 211 23.62 13.71 -4.03
C SER A 211 22.61 12.57 -3.91
N LYS A 212 22.97 11.43 -3.31
CA LYS A 212 22.10 10.24 -3.12
C LYS A 212 21.69 10.03 -1.66
N ARG A 213 21.96 11.03 -0.80
CA ARG A 213 21.62 10.97 0.62
C ARG A 213 20.11 10.99 0.80
N TYR A 214 19.42 11.90 0.14
CA TYR A 214 18.00 12.17 0.42
C TYR A 214 17.03 11.38 -0.46
N VAL A 215 17.51 10.95 -1.62
CA VAL A 215 16.69 10.32 -2.65
C VAL A 215 17.40 9.09 -3.19
N ASN A 216 16.66 7.99 -3.32
CA ASN A 216 17.05 6.87 -4.17
C ASN A 216 16.44 7.07 -5.56
N ASP A 217 17.29 7.31 -6.55
CA ASP A 217 16.96 7.49 -7.97
C ASP A 217 16.94 6.17 -8.76
N THR A 218 17.21 5.06 -8.08
CA THR A 218 17.25 3.72 -8.66
C THR A 218 16.49 2.75 -7.75
N PRO A 219 15.17 2.95 -7.57
CA PRO A 219 14.36 2.06 -6.76
C PRO A 219 14.44 0.63 -7.29
N ARG A 220 14.40 -0.34 -6.37
CA ARG A 220 14.34 -1.77 -6.74
C ARG A 220 13.09 -2.08 -7.57
N TRP A 221 12.01 -1.35 -7.31
CA TRP A 221 10.70 -1.55 -7.89
C TRP A 221 10.29 -0.33 -8.70
N SER A 222 9.59 -0.58 -9.80
CA SER A 222 9.06 0.45 -10.69
C SER A 222 7.56 0.65 -10.52
N GLY A 223 6.88 -0.25 -9.80
CA GLY A 223 5.48 -0.13 -9.42
C GLY A 223 5.32 -0.27 -7.90
N GLY A 224 4.39 0.48 -7.33
CA GLY A 224 4.16 0.55 -5.88
C GLY A 224 2.69 0.69 -5.53
N HIS A 225 2.38 0.34 -4.28
CA HIS A 225 1.03 0.32 -3.70
C HIS A 225 1.08 0.24 -2.17
N ASP A 226 2.21 0.63 -1.56
CA ASP A 226 2.32 0.58 -0.12
C ASP A 226 1.24 1.43 0.58
N GLY A 227 1.05 1.21 1.88
CA GLY A 227 0.03 1.91 2.69
C GLY A 227 0.21 3.43 2.78
N THR A 228 1.18 3.98 2.03
CA THR A 228 1.48 5.41 1.91
C THR A 228 1.22 5.98 0.53
N HIS A 229 0.48 5.25 -0.30
CA HIS A 229 -0.22 5.82 -1.44
C HIS A 229 -1.66 6.15 -1.09
N ASP A 230 -2.17 7.22 -1.69
CA ASP A 230 -3.60 7.50 -1.63
C ASP A 230 -4.35 6.38 -2.36
N PRO A 231 -5.40 5.77 -1.76
CA PRO A 231 -6.19 4.75 -2.44
C PRO A 231 -6.75 5.19 -3.80
N THR A 232 -6.93 6.50 -4.04
CA THR A 232 -7.34 7.00 -5.36
C THR A 232 -6.28 6.86 -6.45
N ASP A 233 -5.01 6.77 -6.07
CA ASP A 233 -3.87 6.69 -6.98
C ASP A 233 -3.52 5.21 -7.28
N VAL A 234 -4.05 4.27 -6.49
CA VAL A 234 -3.88 2.82 -6.63
C VAL A 234 -5.22 2.09 -6.62
N PRO A 235 -6.17 2.43 -7.52
CA PRO A 235 -7.50 1.83 -7.52
C PRO A 235 -7.44 0.33 -7.78
N GLY A 236 -8.12 -0.44 -6.94
CA GLY A 236 -8.30 -1.87 -7.15
C GLY A 236 -9.36 -2.20 -8.21
N ILE A 237 -9.51 -3.48 -8.50
CA ILE A 237 -10.53 -4.02 -9.40
C ILE A 237 -11.56 -4.77 -8.56
N LEU A 238 -12.84 -4.58 -8.88
CA LEU A 238 -13.94 -5.33 -8.29
C LEU A 238 -14.95 -5.69 -9.38
N GLY A 239 -15.35 -6.95 -9.43
CA GLY A 239 -16.36 -7.48 -10.34
C GLY A 239 -17.16 -8.59 -9.68
N PHE A 240 -18.46 -8.61 -9.96
CA PHE A 240 -19.39 -9.65 -9.53
C PHE A 240 -19.99 -10.34 -10.74
N PHE A 241 -20.10 -11.65 -10.70
CA PHE A 241 -20.68 -12.47 -11.76
C PHE A 241 -21.50 -13.61 -11.14
N GLY A 242 -22.68 -13.91 -11.68
CA GLY A 242 -23.51 -15.01 -11.20
C GLY A 242 -24.97 -14.62 -10.95
N PRO A 243 -25.74 -15.45 -10.23
CA PRO A 243 -27.18 -15.29 -10.12
C PRO A 243 -27.55 -14.00 -9.37
N ASN A 244 -28.58 -13.32 -9.86
CA ASN A 244 -29.11 -12.08 -9.31
C ASN A 244 -28.14 -10.87 -9.31
N ILE A 245 -27.02 -10.96 -10.03
CA ILE A 245 -26.17 -9.79 -10.32
C ILE A 245 -26.70 -9.09 -11.57
N VAL A 246 -27.03 -7.81 -11.42
CA VAL A 246 -27.55 -6.97 -12.50
C VAL A 246 -26.50 -5.90 -12.81
N ASP A 247 -26.06 -5.84 -14.06
CA ASP A 247 -25.27 -4.72 -14.55
C ASP A 247 -26.14 -3.46 -14.55
N ARG A 248 -25.81 -2.51 -13.68
CA ARG A 248 -26.52 -1.22 -13.55
C ARG A 248 -25.95 -0.13 -14.46
N GLY A 249 -24.92 -0.43 -15.25
CA GLY A 249 -24.28 0.51 -16.17
C GLY A 249 -23.47 1.62 -15.50
N GLU A 250 -23.34 1.60 -14.17
CA GLU A 250 -22.57 2.57 -13.40
C GLU A 250 -21.46 1.87 -12.58
N PRO A 251 -20.24 2.45 -12.49
CA PRO A 251 -19.17 1.90 -11.69
C PRO A 251 -19.53 1.83 -10.20
N LEU A 252 -19.40 0.65 -9.60
CA LEU A 252 -19.53 0.46 -8.16
C LEU A 252 -18.30 1.05 -7.45
N ARG A 253 -18.52 1.98 -6.53
CA ARG A 253 -17.50 2.44 -5.59
C ARG A 253 -17.66 1.71 -4.27
N ALA A 254 -16.65 0.93 -3.89
CA ALA A 254 -16.63 0.14 -2.68
C ALA A 254 -15.28 0.32 -1.97
N HIS A 255 -15.30 0.22 -0.64
CA HIS A 255 -14.09 0.00 0.13
C HIS A 255 -13.82 -1.50 0.22
N LEU A 256 -12.55 -1.91 0.30
CA LEU A 256 -12.19 -3.32 0.47
C LEU A 256 -12.86 -3.93 1.72
N CYS A 257 -13.00 -3.15 2.78
CA CYS A 257 -13.68 -3.57 4.01
C CYS A 257 -15.17 -3.90 3.83
N ASP A 258 -15.82 -3.40 2.76
CA ASP A 258 -17.24 -3.67 2.47
C ASP A 258 -17.46 -5.10 1.96
N LEU A 259 -16.41 -5.78 1.48
CA LEU A 259 -16.56 -7.10 0.85
C LEU A 259 -16.93 -8.18 1.85
N ALA A 260 -16.26 -8.21 3.01
CA ALA A 260 -16.55 -9.21 4.05
C ALA A 260 -18.01 -9.19 4.54
N PRO A 261 -18.59 -8.05 4.97
CA PRO A 261 -20.00 -8.01 5.37
C PRO A 261 -20.95 -8.30 4.20
N THR A 262 -20.58 -7.93 2.97
CA THR A 262 -21.38 -8.27 1.78
C THR A 262 -21.44 -9.78 1.55
N ILE A 263 -20.30 -10.46 1.60
CA ILE A 263 -20.22 -11.92 1.44
C ILE A 263 -21.01 -12.63 2.54
N LEU A 264 -20.82 -12.24 3.81
CA LEU A 264 -21.57 -12.82 4.93
C LEU A 264 -23.08 -12.63 4.78
N ASN A 265 -23.52 -11.46 4.35
CA ASN A 265 -24.94 -11.17 4.11
C ASN A 265 -25.52 -12.06 2.99
N ILE A 266 -24.78 -12.25 1.89
CA ILE A 266 -25.17 -13.12 0.78
C ILE A 266 -25.29 -14.58 1.25
N MET A 267 -24.34 -15.03 2.08
CA MET A 267 -24.36 -16.36 2.70
C MET A 267 -25.39 -16.49 3.83
N ARG A 268 -26.12 -15.42 4.17
CA ARG A 268 -27.10 -15.37 5.28
C ARG A 268 -26.48 -15.72 6.64
N LEU A 269 -25.22 -15.35 6.82
CA LEU A 269 -24.48 -15.50 8.06
C LEU A 269 -24.57 -14.23 8.91
N PRO A 270 -24.50 -14.35 10.25
CA PRO A 270 -24.54 -13.19 11.14
C PRO A 270 -23.32 -12.29 10.91
N LEU A 271 -23.53 -10.98 10.90
CA LEU A 271 -22.47 -9.99 10.79
C LEU A 271 -21.82 -9.73 12.16
N PRO A 272 -20.49 -9.88 12.29
CA PRO A 272 -19.78 -9.45 13.48
C PRO A 272 -19.97 -7.95 13.72
N VAL A 273 -20.29 -7.56 14.95
CA VAL A 273 -20.57 -6.17 15.35
C VAL A 273 -19.37 -5.22 15.21
N ASN A 274 -18.17 -5.77 15.02
CA ASN A 274 -16.90 -5.07 14.92
C ASN A 274 -16.38 -4.95 13.47
N MET A 275 -17.21 -5.23 12.46
CA MET A 275 -16.87 -4.93 11.07
C MET A 275 -17.07 -3.44 10.78
N ASP A 276 -16.08 -2.82 10.13
CA ASP A 276 -16.16 -1.40 9.74
C ASP A 276 -16.88 -1.19 8.39
N GLY A 277 -16.85 -2.21 7.53
CA GLY A 277 -17.45 -2.14 6.20
C GLY A 277 -18.97 -2.23 6.22
N LYS A 278 -19.58 -1.87 5.10
CA LYS A 278 -21.02 -1.92 4.88
C LYS A 278 -21.37 -2.95 3.82
N ILE A 279 -22.59 -3.46 3.89
CA ILE A 279 -23.12 -4.32 2.82
C ILE A 279 -23.28 -3.48 1.55
N LEU A 280 -22.75 -3.97 0.44
CA LEU A 280 -22.89 -3.33 -0.86
C LEU A 280 -24.35 -3.46 -1.40
N PRO A 281 -24.82 -2.46 -2.16
CA PRO A 281 -26.23 -2.35 -2.60
C PRO A 281 -26.62 -3.21 -3.81
#